data_AF-A0A952LG56-F1
#
_entry.id   AF-A0A952LG56-F1
#
_cell.length_a   1.000
_cell.length_b   1.000
_cell.length_c   1.000
_cell.angle_alpha   90.00
_cell.angle_beta   90.00
_cell.angle_gamma   90.00
#
_symmetry.space_group_name_H-M   'P 1'
#
loop_
_entity.id
_entity.type
_entity.pdbx_description
1 polymer ?
#
loop_
_entity_poly.entity_id
_entity_poly.type
_entity_poly.pdbx_seq_one_letter_code
_entity_poly.pdbx_strand_id
1 'polypeptide(L)'
;MALFSKKFSDITGFTLWSDSTIENKRARLVLSYRDSNPRITVYTGAAGREGVISWPCDLPHFVTILNLLKDIANGPNGDKRVIDSLTVKYENDKPTNEKMLVSKLVIGKNNDGICYLALIDENKPKIAFEIKPSQYHVFRDGNGELIPSNIISKSMAIGIADSLLTLVSVAMLEHTKETYENVTNRSEIKGRSKGTKEGSSAPKEQFDDLVY
;
A
#
# COMPACT_ATOMS: atom_id res chain seq x y z
N MET A 1 -5.83 19.84 3.47
CA MET A 1 -5.24 18.66 2.79
C MET A 1 -3.72 18.69 2.65
N ALA A 2 -3.03 19.83 2.73
CA ALA A 2 -1.56 19.92 2.54
C ALA A 2 -0.68 19.52 3.75
N LEU A 3 -1.26 19.06 4.87
CA LEU A 3 -0.54 18.83 6.14
C LEU A 3 -0.35 17.35 6.49
N PHE A 4 -1.23 16.45 6.05
CA PHE A 4 -1.04 14.99 6.16
C PHE A 4 0.30 14.57 5.54
N SER A 5 0.66 15.18 4.40
CA SER A 5 1.95 14.96 3.75
C SER A 5 3.13 15.60 4.47
N LYS A 6 2.96 16.58 5.36
CA LYS A 6 4.11 17.25 6.04
C LYS A 6 4.61 16.50 7.27
N LYS A 7 3.75 15.79 8.01
CA LYS A 7 4.16 14.98 9.18
C LYS A 7 4.46 13.53 8.84
N PHE A 8 3.80 12.97 7.81
CA PHE A 8 3.92 11.56 7.41
C PHE A 8 4.61 11.36 6.05
N SER A 9 5.23 12.41 5.46
CA SER A 9 5.98 12.29 4.19
C SER A 9 7.01 11.17 4.20
N ASP A 10 7.50 10.78 5.38
CA ASP A 10 8.62 9.84 5.48
C ASP A 10 8.24 8.36 5.33
N ILE A 11 6.95 8.03 5.13
CA ILE A 11 6.60 6.69 4.61
C ILE A 11 7.22 6.47 3.21
N THR A 12 7.47 7.55 2.45
CA THR A 12 8.23 7.48 1.19
C THR A 12 9.66 6.97 1.34
N GLY A 13 10.17 6.88 2.58
CA GLY A 13 11.47 6.30 2.90
C GLY A 13 11.50 4.76 2.82
N PHE A 14 10.35 4.07 2.84
CA PHE A 14 10.36 2.62 2.69
C PHE A 14 10.76 2.23 1.26
N THR A 15 12.00 1.75 1.14
CA THR A 15 12.61 1.34 -0.12
C THR A 15 13.20 -0.05 0.00
N LEU A 16 12.84 -0.95 -0.92
CA LEU A 16 13.53 -2.21 -1.13
C LEU A 16 14.36 -2.13 -2.40
N TRP A 17 15.59 -2.61 -2.32
CA TRP A 17 16.50 -2.67 -3.46
C TRP A 17 16.54 -4.09 -4.00
N SER A 18 16.49 -4.26 -5.32
CA SER A 18 16.74 -5.55 -5.97
C SER A 18 18.22 -5.73 -6.21
N ASP A 19 18.75 -6.94 -6.16
CA ASP A 19 20.12 -7.20 -6.58
C ASP A 19 20.30 -7.11 -8.10
N SER A 20 19.21 -7.08 -8.86
CA SER A 20 19.23 -6.87 -10.30
C SER A 20 19.53 -5.43 -10.66
N THR A 21 20.39 -5.25 -11.68
CA THR A 21 20.68 -3.95 -12.29
C THR A 21 20.19 -3.93 -13.73
N ILE A 22 19.62 -2.81 -14.15
CA ILE A 22 19.24 -2.54 -15.55
C ILE A 22 19.87 -1.21 -15.91
N GLU A 23 20.59 -1.16 -17.04
CA GLU A 23 21.33 0.04 -17.46
C GLU A 23 22.28 0.59 -16.37
N ASN A 24 22.98 -0.31 -15.66
CA ASN A 24 23.86 0.01 -14.52
C ASN A 24 23.18 0.71 -13.33
N LYS A 25 21.84 0.75 -13.30
CA LYS A 25 21.06 1.28 -12.18
C LYS A 25 20.38 0.13 -11.46
N ARG A 26 20.48 0.15 -10.13
CA ARG A 26 19.82 -0.84 -9.27
C ARG A 26 18.33 -0.55 -9.22
N ALA A 27 17.52 -1.58 -9.47
CA ALA A 27 16.08 -1.42 -9.35
C ALA A 27 15.68 -1.21 -7.89
N ARG A 28 14.65 -0.40 -7.66
CA ARG A 28 14.08 -0.17 -6.32
C ARG A 28 12.56 -0.18 -6.34
N LEU A 29 11.99 -0.75 -5.30
CA LEU A 29 10.57 -0.66 -4.96
C LEU A 29 10.43 0.39 -3.86
N VAL A 30 9.53 1.35 -4.07
CA VAL A 30 9.25 2.46 -3.16
C VAL A 30 7.78 2.42 -2.80
N LEU A 31 7.49 2.53 -1.51
CA LEU A 31 6.15 2.77 -1.03
C LEU A 31 5.92 4.26 -0.85
N SER A 32 4.82 4.80 -1.35
CA SER A 32 4.53 6.23 -1.30
C SER A 32 3.04 6.50 -1.16
N TYR A 33 2.67 7.74 -0.87
CA TYR A 33 1.29 8.20 -0.94
C TYR A 33 1.12 9.20 -2.08
N ARG A 34 0.00 9.08 -2.80
CA ARG A 34 -0.44 10.06 -3.78
C ARG A 34 -1.93 10.30 -3.58
N ASP A 35 -2.31 11.56 -3.38
CA ASP A 35 -3.71 11.95 -3.15
C ASP A 35 -4.36 11.14 -2.01
N SER A 36 -3.63 11.01 -0.89
CA SER A 36 -3.98 10.22 0.30
C SER A 36 -4.13 8.71 0.08
N ASN A 37 -3.80 8.19 -1.10
CA ASN A 37 -3.85 6.77 -1.41
C ASN A 37 -2.44 6.16 -1.47
N PRO A 38 -2.22 5.01 -0.83
CA PRO A 38 -0.95 4.30 -0.91
C PRO A 38 -0.65 3.84 -2.33
N ARG A 39 0.63 3.77 -2.65
CA ARG A 39 1.13 3.42 -3.97
C ARG A 39 2.46 2.70 -3.86
N ILE A 40 2.53 1.53 -4.49
CA ILE A 40 3.78 0.79 -4.66
C ILE A 40 4.34 1.14 -6.04
N THR A 41 5.56 1.65 -6.09
CA THR A 41 6.21 2.07 -7.33
C THR A 41 7.55 1.36 -7.48
N VAL A 42 7.77 0.72 -8.63
CA VAL A 42 9.06 0.15 -8.99
C VAL A 42 9.74 1.06 -10.00
N TYR A 43 10.98 1.42 -9.70
CA TYR A 43 11.92 2.04 -10.62
C TYR A 43 12.88 0.94 -11.08
N THR A 44 12.77 0.50 -12.34
CA THR A 44 13.49 -0.66 -12.86
C THR A 44 14.95 -0.37 -13.17
N GLY A 45 15.31 0.90 -13.37
CA GLY A 45 16.62 1.35 -13.82
C GLY A 45 16.64 1.81 -15.28
N ALA A 46 15.67 1.37 -16.09
CA ALA A 46 15.52 1.83 -17.46
C ALA A 46 15.14 3.32 -17.54
N ALA A 47 15.53 3.99 -18.62
CA ALA A 47 15.23 5.41 -18.82
C ALA A 47 13.74 5.67 -19.12
N GLY A 48 13.27 6.87 -18.75
CA GLY A 48 11.94 7.36 -19.10
C GLY A 48 10.79 6.65 -18.38
N ARG A 49 9.60 6.71 -18.99
CA ARG A 49 8.35 6.13 -18.45
C ARG A 49 8.36 4.60 -18.42
N GLU A 50 9.12 3.98 -19.33
CA GLU A 50 9.29 2.53 -19.40
C GLU A 50 10.03 1.98 -18.17
N GLY A 51 10.80 2.84 -17.50
CA GLY A 51 11.50 2.51 -16.26
C GLY A 51 10.65 2.51 -15.00
N VAL A 52 9.36 2.87 -15.09
CA VAL A 52 8.49 3.05 -13.92
C VAL A 52 7.25 2.17 -14.02
N ILE A 53 7.04 1.36 -12.98
CA ILE A 53 5.83 0.55 -12.81
C ILE A 53 5.13 1.03 -11.54
N SER A 54 3.83 1.28 -11.62
CA SER A 54 3.04 1.75 -10.48
C SER A 54 1.87 0.82 -10.23
N TRP A 55 1.62 0.54 -8.96
CA TRP A 55 0.46 -0.20 -8.45
C TRP A 55 -0.29 0.71 -7.47
N PRO A 56 -1.28 1.48 -7.97
CA PRO A 56 -2.11 2.30 -7.11
C PRO A 56 -3.11 1.43 -6.34
N CYS A 57 -3.35 1.77 -5.08
CA CYS A 57 -4.41 1.16 -4.27
C CYS A 57 -5.00 2.14 -3.28
N ASP A 58 -6.22 1.87 -2.86
CA ASP A 58 -6.80 2.52 -1.70
C ASP A 58 -6.25 1.93 -0.39
N LEU A 59 -6.63 2.55 0.73
CA LEU A 59 -6.14 2.18 2.05
C LEU A 59 -6.62 0.78 2.51
N PRO A 60 -7.90 0.39 2.36
CA PRO A 60 -8.35 -0.96 2.71
C PRO A 60 -7.59 -2.08 1.97
N HIS A 61 -7.38 -1.94 0.66
CA HIS A 61 -6.63 -2.92 -0.12
C HIS A 61 -5.16 -2.94 0.30
N PHE A 62 -4.58 -1.79 0.63
CA PHE A 62 -3.22 -1.72 1.14
C PHE A 62 -3.05 -2.45 2.48
N VAL A 63 -3.96 -2.24 3.44
CA VAL A 63 -3.98 -2.99 4.71
C VAL A 63 -4.10 -4.49 4.44
N THR A 64 -4.95 -4.89 3.50
CA THR A 64 -5.10 -6.29 3.09
C THR A 64 -3.79 -6.86 2.55
N ILE A 65 -3.06 -6.12 1.72
CA ILE A 65 -1.75 -6.52 1.18
C ILE A 65 -0.72 -6.74 2.29
N LEU A 66 -0.69 -5.88 3.30
CA LEU A 66 0.23 -6.04 4.43
C LEU A 66 -0.10 -7.29 5.24
N ASN A 67 -1.38 -7.62 5.42
CA ASN A 67 -1.78 -8.88 6.04
C ASN A 67 -1.42 -10.09 5.16
N LEU A 68 -1.62 -10.02 3.84
CA LEU A 68 -1.18 -11.07 2.92
C LEU A 68 0.33 -11.29 2.95
N LEU A 69 1.14 -10.24 3.16
CA LEU A 69 2.58 -10.39 3.36
C LEU A 69 2.89 -11.19 4.64
N LYS A 70 2.16 -10.97 5.73
CA LYS A 70 2.28 -11.76 6.96
C LYS A 70 1.85 -13.21 6.75
N ASP A 71 0.77 -13.43 6.00
CA ASP A 71 0.30 -14.78 5.67
C ASP A 71 1.33 -15.53 4.85
N ILE A 72 1.88 -14.91 3.79
CA ILE A 72 2.95 -15.49 2.96
C ILE A 72 4.23 -15.74 3.80
N ALA A 73 4.59 -14.83 4.69
CA ALA A 73 5.75 -15.00 5.57
C ALA A 73 5.58 -16.18 6.53
N ASN A 74 4.35 -16.50 6.95
CA ASN A 74 4.05 -17.66 7.79
C ASN A 74 3.71 -18.93 6.99
N GLY A 75 3.37 -18.79 5.71
CA GLY A 75 3.00 -19.88 4.82
C GLY A 75 4.19 -20.72 4.34
N PRO A 76 3.89 -21.78 3.56
CA PRO A 76 4.88 -22.70 3.03
C PRO A 76 5.78 -22.02 1.98
N ASN A 77 6.97 -22.59 1.76
CA ASN A 77 7.87 -22.17 0.69
C ASN A 77 7.22 -22.38 -0.68
N GLY A 78 7.53 -21.49 -1.64
CA GLY A 78 6.94 -21.52 -2.99
C GLY A 78 5.55 -20.88 -3.09
N ASP A 79 4.92 -20.49 -1.97
CA ASP A 79 3.60 -19.87 -2.00
C ASP A 79 3.64 -18.43 -2.52
N LYS A 80 2.57 -18.01 -3.22
CA LYS A 80 2.41 -16.65 -3.71
C LYS A 80 0.95 -16.22 -3.84
N ARG A 81 0.71 -14.93 -3.71
CA ARG A 81 -0.55 -14.25 -4.05
C ARG A 81 -0.27 -13.23 -5.15
N VAL A 82 -1.22 -13.11 -6.07
CA VAL A 82 -1.15 -12.15 -7.19
C VAL A 82 -2.38 -11.26 -7.10
N ILE A 83 -2.16 -9.95 -7.14
CA ILE A 83 -3.19 -8.94 -7.06
C ILE A 83 -3.11 -8.05 -8.29
N ASP A 84 -4.15 -8.13 -9.13
CA ASP A 84 -4.26 -7.33 -10.35
C ASP A 84 -4.79 -5.93 -10.02
N SER A 85 -4.08 -4.88 -10.43
CA SER A 85 -4.58 -3.50 -10.44
C SER A 85 -5.22 -3.23 -11.79
N LEU A 86 -6.52 -2.95 -11.79
CA LEU A 86 -7.33 -2.71 -12.98
C LEU A 86 -7.74 -1.24 -13.04
N THR A 87 -7.88 -0.71 -14.25
CA THR A 87 -8.51 0.59 -14.52
C THR A 87 -9.60 0.44 -15.57
N VAL A 88 -10.48 1.44 -15.65
CA VAL A 88 -11.46 1.54 -16.74
C VAL A 88 -10.73 1.88 -18.03
N LYS A 89 -11.07 1.20 -19.13
CA LYS A 89 -10.59 1.53 -20.46
C LYS A 89 -11.35 2.75 -20.99
N TYR A 90 -10.63 3.71 -21.56
CA TYR A 90 -11.21 4.92 -22.15
C TYR A 90 -11.17 4.83 -23.68
N GLU A 91 -12.29 5.15 -24.32
CA GLU A 91 -12.41 5.24 -25.77
C GLU A 91 -13.08 6.56 -26.13
N ASN A 92 -12.48 7.36 -27.02
CA ASN A 92 -12.95 8.70 -27.38
C ASN A 92 -13.24 9.59 -26.15
N ASP A 93 -12.29 9.59 -25.19
CA ASP A 93 -12.38 10.30 -23.91
C ASP A 93 -13.58 9.95 -23.02
N LYS A 94 -14.25 8.82 -23.29
CA LYS A 94 -15.35 8.30 -22.48
C LYS A 94 -14.96 6.98 -21.82
N PRO A 95 -15.30 6.79 -20.53
CA PRO A 95 -15.10 5.51 -19.88
C PRO A 95 -15.98 4.45 -20.54
N THR A 96 -15.41 3.28 -20.81
CA THR A 96 -16.14 2.10 -21.27
C THR A 96 -16.53 1.21 -20.07
N ASN A 97 -17.27 0.13 -20.32
CA ASN A 97 -17.53 -0.90 -19.30
C ASN A 97 -16.39 -1.92 -19.17
N GLU A 98 -15.35 -1.82 -20.01
CA GLU A 98 -14.22 -2.73 -20.01
C GLU A 98 -13.17 -2.31 -18.99
N LYS A 99 -12.58 -3.32 -18.33
CA LYS A 99 -11.42 -3.13 -17.46
C LYS A 99 -10.15 -3.50 -18.21
N MET A 100 -9.12 -2.70 -18.04
CA MET A 100 -7.77 -3.00 -18.51
C MET A 100 -6.83 -3.19 -17.32
N LEU A 101 -5.89 -4.13 -17.46
CA LEU A 101 -4.84 -4.35 -16.47
C LEU A 101 -3.84 -3.20 -16.53
N VAL A 102 -3.50 -2.65 -15.36
CA VAL A 102 -2.45 -1.65 -15.20
C VAL A 102 -1.15 -2.32 -14.77
N SER A 103 -1.21 -3.16 -13.73
CA SER A 103 -0.06 -3.89 -13.21
C SER A 103 -0.50 -5.00 -12.25
N LYS A 104 0.39 -5.96 -11.98
CA LYS A 104 0.18 -7.06 -11.02
C LYS A 104 1.18 -6.98 -9.88
N LEU A 105 0.69 -6.91 -8.65
CA LEU A 105 1.52 -7.08 -7.46
C LEU A 105 1.60 -8.57 -7.14
N VAL A 106 2.81 -9.09 -6.97
CA VAL A 106 3.06 -10.44 -6.48
C VAL A 106 3.70 -10.35 -5.10
N ILE A 107 3.11 -11.06 -4.16
CA ILE A 107 3.64 -11.25 -2.81
C ILE A 107 3.92 -12.74 -2.69
N GLY A 108 5.17 -13.13 -2.44
CA GLY A 108 5.52 -14.54 -2.45
C GLY A 108 6.66 -14.90 -1.53
N LYS A 109 6.85 -16.20 -1.37
CA LYS A 109 7.99 -16.82 -0.71
C LYS A 109 8.61 -17.81 -1.68
N ASN A 110 9.90 -17.66 -1.98
CA ASN A 110 10.58 -18.57 -2.90
C ASN A 110 10.83 -19.95 -2.25
N ASN A 111 11.41 -20.88 -3.00
CA ASN A 111 11.67 -22.24 -2.51
C ASN A 111 12.69 -22.27 -1.37
N ASP A 112 13.58 -21.28 -1.30
CA ASP A 112 14.57 -21.10 -0.22
C ASP A 112 13.95 -20.47 1.05
N GLY A 113 12.66 -20.13 1.01
CA GLY A 113 11.95 -19.51 2.13
C GLY A 113 12.13 -18.00 2.26
N ILE A 114 12.67 -17.34 1.24
CA ILE A 114 12.85 -15.88 1.19
C ILE A 114 11.57 -15.22 0.67
N CYS A 115 11.03 -14.31 1.47
CA CYS A 115 9.87 -13.50 1.11
C CYS A 115 10.27 -12.45 0.08
N TYR A 116 9.39 -12.13 -0.86
CA TYR A 116 9.64 -11.14 -1.89
C TYR A 116 8.37 -10.40 -2.30
N LEU A 117 8.56 -9.19 -2.82
CA LEU A 117 7.54 -8.44 -3.55
C LEU A 117 7.99 -8.33 -5.01
N ALA A 118 7.07 -8.44 -5.96
CA ALA A 118 7.36 -8.14 -7.36
C ALA A 118 6.21 -7.33 -7.96
N LEU A 119 6.55 -6.42 -8.87
CA LEU A 119 5.56 -5.67 -9.62
C LEU A 119 5.75 -5.94 -11.10
N ILE A 120 4.65 -6.33 -11.77
CA ILE A 120 4.66 -6.78 -13.15
C ILE A 120 3.74 -5.88 -13.96
N ASP A 121 4.24 -5.39 -15.09
CA ASP A 121 3.49 -4.64 -16.09
C ASP A 121 3.87 -5.22 -17.47
N GLU A 122 2.94 -5.15 -18.41
CA GLU A 122 3.15 -5.69 -19.74
C GLU A 122 4.30 -4.94 -20.42
N ASN A 123 5.20 -5.66 -21.08
CA ASN A 123 6.38 -5.12 -21.76
C ASN A 123 7.47 -4.49 -20.87
N LYS A 124 7.38 -4.61 -19.54
CA LYS A 124 8.41 -4.11 -18.62
C LYS A 124 9.19 -5.22 -17.92
N PRO A 125 10.44 -4.95 -17.48
CA PRO A 125 11.22 -5.93 -16.73
C PRO A 125 10.50 -6.41 -15.48
N LYS A 126 10.43 -7.74 -15.31
CA LYS A 126 9.84 -8.38 -14.13
C LYS A 126 10.92 -8.51 -13.06
N ILE A 127 10.81 -7.71 -12.01
CA ILE A 127 11.83 -7.63 -10.95
C ILE A 127 11.22 -8.08 -9.63
N ALA A 128 11.86 -9.06 -9.00
CA ALA A 128 11.58 -9.44 -7.63
C ALA A 128 12.50 -8.67 -6.67
N PHE A 129 11.90 -8.22 -5.57
CA PHE A 129 12.53 -7.51 -4.47
C PHE A 129 12.50 -8.43 -3.25
N GLU A 130 13.58 -9.18 -3.09
CA GLU A 130 13.75 -10.10 -1.96
C GLU A 130 13.89 -9.32 -0.65
N ILE A 131 13.12 -9.71 0.35
CA ILE A 131 13.22 -9.21 1.71
C ILE A 131 14.25 -10.07 2.42
N LYS A 132 15.51 -9.64 2.39
CA LYS A 132 16.62 -10.36 3.03
C LYS A 132 17.58 -9.39 3.73
N PRO A 133 18.39 -9.89 4.68
CA PRO A 133 19.51 -9.12 5.23
C PRO A 133 20.36 -8.50 4.13
N SER A 134 20.82 -7.27 4.33
CA SER A 134 21.82 -6.71 3.44
C SER A 134 23.16 -7.42 3.67
N GLN A 135 24.02 -7.45 2.64
CA GLN A 135 25.36 -8.03 2.73
C GLN A 135 26.26 -7.43 3.82
N TYR A 136 25.87 -6.28 4.37
CA TYR A 136 26.60 -5.55 5.41
C TYR A 136 26.15 -5.90 6.83
N HIS A 137 25.08 -6.68 7.01
CA HIS A 137 24.56 -7.06 8.31
C HIS A 137 24.47 -8.59 8.41
N VAL A 138 25.16 -9.15 9.40
CA VAL A 138 25.19 -10.60 9.65
C VAL A 138 24.48 -10.88 10.96
N PHE A 139 23.50 -11.79 10.92
CA PHE A 139 22.73 -12.19 12.09
C PHE A 139 23.32 -13.48 12.68
N ARG A 140 23.62 -13.45 13.98
CA ARG A 140 24.14 -14.59 14.74
C ARG A 140 23.27 -14.89 15.95
N ASP A 141 23.22 -16.15 16.36
CA ASP A 141 22.52 -16.59 17.57
C ASP A 141 23.39 -16.38 18.84
N GLY A 142 22.90 -16.85 19.99
CA GLY A 142 23.62 -16.76 21.27
C GLY A 142 24.92 -17.56 21.33
N ASN A 143 25.11 -18.53 20.43
CA ASN A 143 26.33 -19.33 20.30
C ASN A 143 27.30 -18.74 19.27
N GLY A 144 26.92 -17.65 18.59
CA GLY A 144 27.68 -17.04 17.51
C GLY A 144 27.50 -17.72 16.14
N GLU A 145 26.60 -18.70 16.02
CA GLU A 145 26.28 -19.36 14.76
C GLU A 145 25.45 -18.46 13.86
N LEU A 146 25.60 -18.61 12.54
CA LEU A 146 24.85 -17.80 11.57
C LEU A 146 23.37 -18.19 11.56
N ILE A 147 22.49 -17.20 11.72
CA ILE A 147 21.05 -17.44 11.57
C ILE A 147 20.72 -17.54 10.07
N PRO A 148 20.05 -18.62 9.63
CA PRO A 148 19.64 -18.79 8.24
C PRO A 148 18.82 -17.62 7.68
N SER A 149 19.10 -17.23 6.43
CA SER A 149 18.46 -16.06 5.79
C SER A 149 16.95 -16.19 5.64
N ASN A 150 16.40 -17.39 5.54
CA ASN A 150 14.95 -17.63 5.50
C ASN A 150 14.25 -17.28 6.81
N ILE A 151 14.89 -17.55 7.96
CA ILE A 151 14.38 -17.17 9.28
C ILE A 151 14.35 -15.64 9.39
N ILE A 152 15.44 -14.98 9.00
CA ILE A 152 15.51 -13.51 9.06
C ILE A 152 14.56 -12.86 8.05
N SER A 153 14.46 -13.41 6.84
CA SER A 153 13.53 -12.93 5.80
C SER A 153 12.08 -12.93 6.28
N LYS A 154 11.64 -14.02 6.92
CA LYS A 154 10.32 -14.11 7.55
C LYS A 154 10.11 -13.01 8.59
N SER A 155 11.05 -12.86 9.53
CA SER A 155 10.96 -11.86 10.59
C SER A 155 10.94 -10.42 10.05
N MET A 156 11.77 -10.14 9.04
CA MET A 156 11.79 -8.84 8.36
C MET A 156 10.47 -8.57 7.64
N ALA A 157 9.91 -9.53 6.91
CA ALA A 157 8.65 -9.36 6.20
C ALA A 157 7.50 -9.04 7.16
N ILE A 158 7.41 -9.75 8.29
CA ILE A 158 6.42 -9.49 9.33
C ILE A 158 6.65 -8.11 9.96
N GLY A 159 7.89 -7.79 10.35
CA GLY A 159 8.22 -6.50 10.97
C GLY A 159 7.94 -5.31 10.05
N ILE A 160 8.18 -5.46 8.74
CA ILE A 160 7.82 -4.46 7.73
C ILE A 160 6.31 -4.27 7.69
N ALA A 161 5.54 -5.36 7.59
CA ALA A 161 4.08 -5.30 7.55
C ALA A 161 3.52 -4.63 8.81
N ASP A 162 3.97 -5.03 10.00
CA ASP A 162 3.52 -4.49 11.28
C ASP A 162 3.90 -3.01 11.44
N SER A 163 5.10 -2.62 10.99
CA SER A 163 5.52 -1.21 11.00
C SER A 163 4.64 -0.36 10.09
N LEU A 164 4.37 -0.82 8.86
CA LEU A 164 3.53 -0.11 7.90
C LEU A 164 2.06 -0.05 8.36
N LEU A 165 1.51 -1.12 8.94
CA LEU A 165 0.17 -1.14 9.53
C LEU A 165 0.04 -0.14 10.69
N THR A 166 1.08 -0.06 11.53
CA THR A 166 1.13 0.90 12.64
C THR A 166 1.15 2.32 12.10
N LEU A 167 1.98 2.61 11.10
CA LEU A 167 2.06 3.93 10.47
C LEU A 167 0.74 4.33 9.81
N VAL A 168 0.09 3.41 9.09
CA VAL A 168 -1.26 3.62 8.54
C VAL A 168 -2.25 3.99 9.65
N SER A 169 -2.26 3.23 10.75
CA SER A 169 -3.19 3.45 11.87
C SER A 169 -2.98 4.82 12.52
N VAL A 170 -1.72 5.18 12.80
CA VAL A 170 -1.37 6.49 13.38
C VAL A 170 -1.77 7.61 12.43
N ALA A 171 -1.49 7.45 11.12
CA ALA A 171 -1.86 8.45 10.13
C ALA A 171 -3.38 8.66 10.07
N MET A 172 -4.17 7.57 10.05
CA MET A 172 -5.64 7.65 10.08
C MET A 172 -6.17 8.35 11.34
N LEU A 173 -5.60 8.07 12.51
CA LEU A 173 -5.99 8.72 13.77
C LEU A 173 -5.74 10.24 13.72
N GLU A 174 -4.56 10.66 13.25
CA GLU A 174 -4.23 12.08 13.12
C GLU A 174 -5.14 12.78 12.09
N HIS A 175 -5.41 12.15 10.94
CA HIS A 175 -6.35 12.70 9.96
C HIS A 175 -7.77 12.87 10.53
N THR A 176 -8.19 11.91 11.36
CA THR A 176 -9.49 11.95 12.03
C THR A 176 -9.54 13.12 13.02
N LYS A 177 -8.53 13.29 13.87
CA LYS A 177 -8.43 14.42 14.81
C LYS A 177 -8.47 15.76 14.09
N GLU A 178 -7.66 15.94 13.05
CA GLU A 178 -7.65 17.17 12.24
C GLU A 178 -9.04 17.45 11.66
N THR A 179 -9.74 16.43 11.18
CA THR A 179 -11.07 16.60 10.61
C THR A 179 -12.07 17.06 11.67
N TYR A 180 -12.06 16.47 12.86
CA TYR A 180 -12.95 16.88 13.96
C TYR A 180 -12.63 18.30 14.49
N GLU A 181 -11.36 18.63 14.68
CA GLU A 181 -10.93 19.96 15.15
C GLU A 181 -11.20 21.07 14.13
N ASN A 182 -11.14 20.75 12.83
CA ASN A 182 -11.47 21.72 11.77
C ASN A 182 -12.98 21.85 11.50
N VAL A 183 -13.79 20.84 11.82
CA VAL A 183 -15.26 20.92 11.71
C VAL A 183 -15.85 21.91 12.73
N THR A 184 -15.19 22.14 13.86
CA THR A 184 -15.54 23.22 14.82
C THR A 184 -15.33 24.65 14.28
N ASN A 185 -14.62 24.81 13.15
CA ASN A 185 -14.43 26.09 12.45
C ASN A 185 -15.30 26.22 11.19
N ARG A 186 -16.44 25.53 11.10
CA ARG A 186 -17.46 25.87 10.10
C ARG A 186 -18.04 27.23 10.48
N SER A 187 -17.71 28.24 9.67
CA SER A 187 -18.25 29.59 9.74
C SER A 187 -19.76 29.54 9.96
N GLU A 188 -20.26 30.29 10.94
CA GLU A 188 -21.69 30.49 11.12
C GLU A 188 -22.34 30.77 9.77
N ILE A 189 -23.32 29.96 9.38
CA ILE A 189 -24.13 30.22 8.20
C ILE A 189 -24.90 31.52 8.47
N LYS A 190 -24.32 32.65 8.06
CA LYS A 190 -25.01 33.93 8.05
C LYS A 190 -26.11 33.86 7.00
N GLY A 191 -27.34 33.71 7.50
CA GLY A 191 -28.54 34.12 6.80
C GLY A 191 -29.51 33.00 6.48
N ARG A 192 -30.45 32.75 7.40
CA ARG A 192 -31.84 32.58 6.99
C ARG A 192 -32.77 33.16 8.04
N SER A 193 -33.46 34.22 7.63
CA SER A 193 -34.47 34.96 8.40
C SER A 193 -35.60 34.06 8.88
N LYS A 194 -36.14 34.41 10.05
CA LYS A 194 -37.30 33.82 10.72
C LYS A 194 -38.51 33.69 9.78
N GLY A 195 -39.11 32.49 9.81
CA GLY A 195 -40.45 32.21 9.31
C GLY A 195 -40.97 30.90 9.92
N THR A 196 -41.63 31.01 11.07
CA THR A 196 -42.50 30.00 11.71
C THR A 196 -43.56 29.51 10.68
N LYS A 197 -44.03 28.25 10.60
CA LYS A 197 -44.63 27.39 11.64
C LYS A 197 -44.92 25.96 11.08
N GLU A 198 -44.85 24.97 11.99
CA GLU A 198 -45.67 23.74 12.15
C GLU A 198 -45.76 22.67 11.02
N GLY A 199 -45.36 21.43 11.34
CA GLY A 199 -45.88 20.22 10.68
C GLY A 199 -45.00 18.97 10.66
N SER A 200 -45.04 18.17 11.74
CA SER A 200 -45.13 16.69 11.74
C SER A 200 -44.00 15.76 11.20
N SER A 201 -43.67 14.81 12.09
CA SER A 201 -43.13 13.44 11.93
C SER A 201 -41.67 13.23 11.48
N ALA A 202 -40.85 12.81 12.44
CA ALA A 202 -39.55 12.19 12.23
C ALA A 202 -39.69 10.85 11.48
N PRO A 203 -38.80 10.52 10.52
CA PRO A 203 -38.75 9.18 9.93
C PRO A 203 -38.20 8.19 10.96
N LYS A 204 -38.93 7.09 11.19
CA LYS A 204 -38.46 5.94 11.95
C LYS A 204 -37.28 5.28 11.21
N GLU A 205 -36.27 4.89 11.98
CA GLU A 205 -35.16 4.05 11.53
C GLU A 205 -35.68 2.75 10.93
N GLN A 206 -35.12 2.37 9.77
CA GLN A 206 -35.39 1.10 9.10
C GLN A 206 -34.04 0.44 8.83
N PHE A 207 -33.58 -0.35 9.80
CA PHE A 207 -32.34 -1.15 9.75
C PHE A 207 -32.64 -2.65 9.96
N ASP A 208 -33.74 -3.14 9.39
CA ASP A 208 -34.18 -4.54 9.60
C ASP A 208 -33.93 -5.50 8.42
N ASP A 209 -33.31 -5.07 7.32
CA ASP A 209 -33.07 -5.95 6.15
C ASP A 209 -31.59 -6.20 5.85
N LEU A 210 -30.78 -6.51 6.88
CA LEU A 210 -29.47 -7.15 6.67
C LEU A 210 -29.47 -8.53 7.34
N VAL A 211 -29.92 -9.52 6.57
CA VAL A 211 -29.77 -10.94 6.88
C VAL A 211 -28.34 -11.36 6.55
N TYR A 212 -27.62 -11.90 7.54
CA TYR A 212 -26.33 -12.59 7.38
C TYR A 212 -26.52 -14.00 6.81
#